data_AF-A0A7C2RL16-F1
#
_entry.id   AF-A0A7C2RL16-F1
#
_cell.length_a   1.000
_cell.length_b   1.000
_cell.length_c   1.000
_cell.angle_alpha   90.00
_cell.angle_beta   90.00
_cell.angle_gamma   90.00
#
_symmetry.space_group_name_H-M   'P 1'
#
loop_
_entity.id
_entity.type
_entity.pdbx_description
1 polymer ?
#
loop_
_entity_poly.entity_id
_entity_poly.type
_entity_poly.pdbx_seq_one_letter_code
_entity_poly.pdbx_strand_id
1 'polypeptide(L)'
;MIRETKKDTELAECANRSRLFVGSSPGRVLPQVYEEEPTYWMRGNGIRLVDWSADSRYLLVELWRWQYYSDTIGTWILVYDREKELFLSPDLNDLFSRMRQRECWLNIKLLGFASDNRVASEAEDEMMLGSTCLEKKSRWLVEPMGGYLMPIPKDYKLSSYGKLEQSAHKK
;
A
#
# COMPACT_ATOMS: atom_id res chain seq x y z
N MET A 1 23.10 40.38 17.22
CA MET A 1 23.57 39.32 18.15
C MET A 1 22.35 38.47 18.49
N ILE A 2 22.18 37.34 17.80
CA ILE A 2 21.02 36.45 17.97
C ILE A 2 21.56 35.13 18.51
N ARG A 3 21.02 34.72 19.66
CA ARG A 3 21.34 33.48 20.35
C ARG A 3 20.68 32.31 19.63
N GLU A 4 21.45 31.27 19.32
CA GLU A 4 20.92 29.93 19.06
C GLU A 4 20.58 29.27 20.40
N THR A 5 19.30 28.93 20.59
CA THR A 5 18.86 28.03 21.65
C THR A 5 18.88 26.59 21.16
N LYS A 6 19.78 25.80 21.78
CA LYS A 6 19.86 24.35 21.87
C LYS A 6 18.72 23.55 21.20
N LYS A 7 19.05 22.97 20.04
CA LYS A 7 18.98 21.53 19.69
C LYS A 7 17.96 20.68 20.49
N ASP A 8 16.73 20.58 19.99
CA ASP A 8 15.87 19.40 20.23
C ASP A 8 16.39 18.23 19.37
N THR A 9 17.53 17.66 19.77
CA THR A 9 18.16 16.54 19.03
C THR A 9 17.68 15.16 19.43
N GLU A 10 16.70 15.01 20.31
CA GLU A 10 16.23 13.68 20.73
C GLU A 10 14.96 13.23 20.00
N LEU A 11 14.26 14.14 19.30
CA LEU A 11 13.05 13.80 18.54
C LEU A 11 13.31 13.58 17.04
N ALA A 12 14.51 13.84 16.53
CA ALA A 12 14.84 13.61 15.12
C ALA A 12 15.28 12.16 14.80
N GLU A 13 15.53 11.32 15.82
CA GLU A 13 16.23 10.05 15.66
C GLU A 13 15.32 8.83 15.37
N CYS A 14 14.01 8.92 15.62
CA CYS A 14 13.06 7.81 15.41
C CYS A 14 12.13 8.05 14.22
N ALA A 15 12.71 8.15 13.02
CA ALA A 15 11.96 8.27 11.78
C ALA A 15 12.44 7.26 10.74
N ASN A 16 11.50 6.51 10.16
CA ASN A 16 11.79 5.53 9.13
C ASN A 16 11.75 6.19 7.76
N ARG A 17 12.54 5.65 6.83
CA ARG A 17 12.50 6.00 5.42
C ARG A 17 12.51 4.72 4.62
N SER A 18 11.50 4.53 3.79
CA SER A 18 11.35 3.34 2.96
C SER A 18 11.58 3.69 1.51
N ARG A 19 12.38 2.90 0.80
CA ARG A 19 12.70 3.09 -0.61
C ARG A 19 12.37 1.85 -1.40
N LEU A 20 11.83 2.04 -2.61
CA LEU A 20 11.56 0.98 -3.56
C LEU A 20 12.50 1.11 -4.75
N PHE A 21 13.15 0.00 -5.07
CA PHE A 21 14.02 -0.12 -6.23
C PHE A 21 13.47 -1.21 -7.16
N VAL A 22 13.39 -0.95 -8.46
CA VAL A 22 12.80 -1.87 -9.43
C VAL A 22 13.75 -2.05 -10.59
N GLY A 23 14.21 -3.28 -10.82
CA GLY A 23 15.11 -3.62 -11.94
C GLY A 23 14.44 -4.52 -12.97
N SER A 24 14.89 -4.42 -14.21
CA SER A 24 14.46 -5.26 -15.33
C SER A 24 15.43 -6.41 -15.64
N SER A 25 16.62 -6.44 -15.04
CA SER A 25 17.63 -7.46 -15.29
C SER A 25 18.55 -7.67 -14.08
N PRO A 26 18.92 -8.92 -13.74
CA PRO A 26 19.89 -9.21 -12.71
C PRO A 26 21.25 -8.54 -12.98
N GLY A 27 21.95 -8.08 -11.94
CA GLY A 27 23.31 -7.55 -12.04
C GLY A 27 23.45 -6.11 -12.53
N ARG A 28 22.34 -5.38 -12.74
CA ARG A 28 22.35 -3.93 -13.01
C ARG A 28 22.02 -3.14 -11.74
N VAL A 29 22.47 -1.88 -11.70
CA VAL A 29 22.05 -0.92 -10.67
C VAL A 29 20.53 -0.78 -10.76
N LEU A 30 19.84 -1.03 -9.65
CA LEU A 30 18.40 -0.92 -9.56
C LEU A 30 18.02 0.56 -9.40
N PRO A 31 17.25 1.17 -10.33
CA PRO A 31 16.77 2.52 -10.14
C PRO A 31 15.83 2.59 -8.94
N GLN A 32 15.98 3.64 -8.13
CA GLN A 32 15.00 4.01 -7.12
C GLN A 32 13.77 4.57 -7.83
N VAL A 33 12.61 3.98 -7.60
CA VAL A 33 11.35 4.41 -8.21
C VAL A 33 10.43 5.10 -7.19
N TYR A 34 10.62 4.86 -5.89
CA TYR A 34 9.81 5.46 -4.84
C TYR A 34 10.61 5.67 -3.56
N GLU A 35 10.24 6.72 -2.82
CA GLU A 35 10.73 7.00 -1.48
C GLU A 35 9.57 7.52 -0.64
N GLU A 36 9.30 6.82 0.45
CA GLU A 36 8.40 7.32 1.50
C GLU A 36 9.25 8.05 2.54
N GLU A 37 9.02 9.36 2.61
CA GLU A 37 9.63 10.22 3.63
C GLU A 37 8.73 10.25 4.87
N PRO A 38 9.31 10.24 6.08
CA PRO A 38 8.54 10.43 7.30
C PRO A 38 7.94 11.84 7.32
N THR A 39 6.73 11.95 7.84
CA THR A 39 6.09 13.24 8.10
C THR A 39 6.15 13.57 9.58
N TYR A 40 5.80 14.81 9.94
CA TYR A 40 5.69 15.22 11.34
C TYR A 40 4.75 14.31 12.13
N TRP A 41 3.62 13.92 11.52
CA TRP A 41 2.57 13.09 12.14
C TRP A 41 2.83 11.59 12.01
N MET A 42 3.40 11.14 10.89
CA MET A 42 3.67 9.73 10.60
C MET A 42 5.17 9.53 10.40
N ARG A 43 5.86 9.25 11.50
CA ARG A 43 7.32 9.06 11.50
C ARG A 43 7.74 7.63 11.16
N GLY A 44 6.87 6.66 11.38
CA GLY A 44 7.06 5.28 10.97
C GLY A 44 6.45 5.03 9.60
N ASN A 45 7.20 4.35 8.73
CA ASN A 45 6.69 3.83 7.47
C ASN A 45 7.39 2.53 7.08
N GLY A 46 6.75 1.80 6.16
CA GLY A 46 7.21 0.52 5.65
C GLY A 46 6.59 0.23 4.28
N ILE A 47 7.30 -0.55 3.48
CA ILE A 47 6.85 -0.98 2.16
C ILE A 47 6.86 -2.51 2.12
N ARG A 48 5.74 -3.11 1.72
CA ARG A 48 5.62 -4.55 1.49
C ARG A 48 5.27 -4.83 0.02
N LEU A 49 6.12 -5.60 -0.65
CA LEU A 49 5.84 -6.12 -1.97
C LEU A 49 4.69 -7.13 -1.89
N VAL A 50 3.67 -6.98 -2.73
CA VAL A 50 2.51 -7.87 -2.74
C VAL A 50 2.60 -8.83 -3.91
N ASP A 51 2.62 -8.30 -5.14
CA ASP A 51 2.56 -9.13 -6.34
C ASP A 51 2.96 -8.34 -7.59
N TRP A 52 3.33 -9.06 -8.65
CA TRP A 52 3.39 -8.52 -10.01
C TRP A 52 2.11 -8.89 -10.74
N SER A 53 1.68 -8.03 -11.67
CA SER A 53 0.60 -8.35 -12.61
C SER A 53 1.04 -9.40 -13.63
N ALA A 54 0.07 -10.07 -14.26
CA ALA A 54 0.32 -11.19 -15.17
C ALA A 54 1.19 -10.79 -16.38
N ASP A 55 1.04 -9.56 -16.86
CA ASP A 55 1.82 -9.00 -17.97
C ASP A 55 3.13 -8.32 -17.52
N SER A 56 3.46 -8.37 -16.23
CA SER A 56 4.63 -7.71 -15.62
C SER A 56 4.68 -6.19 -15.79
N ARG A 57 3.54 -5.54 -16.08
CA ARG A 57 3.44 -4.10 -16.21
C ARG A 57 3.33 -3.40 -14.86
N TYR A 58 2.45 -3.91 -14.02
CA TYR A 58 2.14 -3.34 -12.71
C TYR A 58 2.80 -4.13 -11.58
N LEU A 59 3.39 -3.40 -10.63
CA LEU A 59 3.82 -3.92 -9.34
C LEU A 59 2.88 -3.39 -8.25
N LEU A 60 2.27 -4.31 -7.50
CA LEU A 60 1.41 -3.99 -6.37
C LEU A 60 2.22 -3.99 -5.08
N VAL A 61 2.05 -2.92 -4.32
CA VAL A 61 2.79 -2.63 -3.11
C VAL A 61 1.82 -2.15 -2.04
N GLU A 62 2.04 -2.60 -0.82
CA GLU A 62 1.38 -2.09 0.36
C GLU A 62 2.30 -1.08 1.05
N LEU A 63 1.78 0.13 1.26
CA LEU A 63 2.46 1.17 2.02
C LEU A 63 1.86 1.21 3.43
N TRP A 64 2.72 1.13 4.43
CA TRP A 64 2.36 1.29 5.82
C TRP A 64 2.88 2.62 6.33
N ARG A 65 2.06 3.33 7.11
CA ARG A 65 2.48 4.50 7.87
C ARG A 65 1.89 4.43 9.27
N TRP A 66 2.67 4.81 10.26
CA TRP A 66 2.24 4.80 11.66
C TRP A 66 2.90 5.94 12.42
N GLN A 67 2.24 6.37 13.50
CA GLN A 67 2.85 7.31 14.43
C GLN A 67 3.82 6.57 15.35
N TYR A 68 4.84 7.26 15.83
CA TYR A 68 5.72 6.69 16.84
C TYR A 68 4.92 6.44 18.14
N TYR A 69 5.12 5.27 18.76
CA TYR A 69 4.30 4.77 19.90
C TYR A 69 2.81 4.50 19.62
N SER A 70 2.38 4.47 18.36
CA SER A 70 1.02 4.05 18.00
C SER A 70 0.95 2.55 17.77
N ASP A 71 -0.09 1.91 18.31
CA ASP A 71 -0.45 0.52 18.00
C ASP A 71 -1.26 0.40 16.69
N THR A 72 -1.63 1.53 16.09
CA THR A 72 -2.38 1.60 14.83
C THR A 72 -1.45 1.87 13.64
N ILE A 73 -1.61 1.10 12.57
CA ILE A 73 -0.92 1.24 11.29
C ILE A 73 -1.93 1.57 10.20
N GLY A 74 -1.74 2.69 9.52
CA GLY A 74 -2.48 2.99 8.29
C GLY A 74 -1.91 2.19 7.13
N THR A 75 -2.80 1.71 6.26
CA THR A 75 -2.44 0.92 5.07
C THR A 75 -2.95 1.60 3.81
N TRP A 76 -2.06 1.81 2.84
CA TRP A 76 -2.37 2.39 1.54
C TRP A 76 -1.97 1.44 0.41
N ILE A 77 -2.74 1.47 -0.66
CA ILE A 77 -2.45 0.73 -1.88
C ILE A 77 -1.58 1.58 -2.78
N LEU A 78 -0.44 1.03 -3.22
CA LEU A 78 0.39 1.62 -4.25
C LEU A 78 0.52 0.66 -5.43
N VAL A 79 0.26 1.14 -6.64
CA VAL A 79 0.47 0.40 -7.87
C VAL A 79 1.48 1.15 -8.73
N TYR A 80 2.65 0.57 -8.94
CA TYR A 80 3.66 1.11 -9.85
C TYR A 80 3.36 0.64 -11.27
N ASP A 81 3.10 1.57 -12.20
CA ASP A 81 3.04 1.31 -13.64
C ASP A 81 4.46 1.44 -14.21
N ARG A 82 5.08 0.29 -14.52
CA ARG A 82 6.46 0.23 -15.04
C ARG A 82 6.61 0.87 -16.40
N GLU A 83 5.58 0.85 -17.25
CA GLU A 83 5.65 1.44 -18.59
C GLU A 83 5.62 2.97 -18.53
N LYS A 84 4.83 3.52 -17.60
CA LYS A 84 4.66 4.98 -17.43
C LYS A 84 5.56 5.57 -16.35
N GLU A 85 6.28 4.73 -15.62
CA GLU A 85 7.16 5.07 -14.50
C GLU A 85 6.45 5.95 -13.45
N LEU A 86 5.20 5.63 -13.11
CA LEU A 86 4.40 6.39 -12.15
C LEU A 86 3.71 5.49 -11.13
N PHE A 87 3.32 6.08 -10.00
CA PHE A 87 2.54 5.42 -8.96
C PHE A 87 1.08 5.84 -9.03
N LEU A 88 0.20 4.85 -8.97
CA LEU A 88 -1.23 4.99 -8.80
C LEU A 88 -1.56 4.60 -7.35
N SER A 89 -2.46 5.34 -6.71
CA SER A 89 -2.85 5.09 -5.31
C SER A 89 -4.37 5.07 -5.21
N PRO A 90 -5.04 3.99 -5.63
CA PRO A 90 -6.49 3.90 -5.54
C PRO A 90 -6.93 3.95 -4.06
N ASP A 91 -7.80 4.89 -3.73
CA ASP A 91 -8.37 5.03 -2.38
C ASP A 91 -9.67 4.25 -2.27
N LEU A 92 -9.61 3.08 -1.61
CA LEU A 92 -10.78 2.24 -1.42
C LEU A 92 -11.79 2.87 -0.46
N ASN A 93 -11.34 3.60 0.57
CA ASN A 93 -12.27 4.27 1.48
C ASN A 93 -13.13 5.26 0.69
N ASP A 94 -12.52 6.05 -0.18
CA ASP A 94 -13.22 6.98 -1.06
C ASP A 94 -14.11 6.26 -2.10
N LEU A 95 -13.62 5.18 -2.74
CA LEU A 95 -14.43 4.42 -3.71
C LEU A 95 -15.67 3.79 -3.06
N PHE A 96 -15.53 3.20 -1.88
CA PHE A 96 -16.67 2.68 -1.12
C PHE A 96 -17.58 3.81 -0.65
N SER A 97 -17.01 4.95 -0.23
CA SER A 97 -17.79 6.09 0.22
C SER A 97 -18.69 6.63 -0.90
N ARG A 98 -18.14 6.73 -2.12
CA ARG A 98 -18.90 7.10 -3.32
C ARG A 98 -19.96 6.07 -3.67
N MET A 99 -19.63 4.78 -3.63
CA MET A 99 -20.58 3.69 -3.91
C MET A 99 -21.74 3.63 -2.89
N ARG A 100 -21.48 3.91 -1.62
CA ARG A 100 -22.46 3.84 -0.53
C ARG A 100 -23.13 5.17 -0.23
N GLN A 101 -22.68 6.26 -0.83
CA GLN A 101 -23.12 7.63 -0.56
C GLN A 101 -23.04 8.01 0.92
N ARG A 102 -21.96 7.59 1.58
CA ARG A 102 -21.64 7.91 2.98
C ARG A 102 -20.16 7.72 3.24
N GLU A 103 -19.66 8.23 4.36
CA GLU A 103 -18.28 8.03 4.76
C GLU A 103 -18.01 6.56 5.12
N CYS A 104 -16.97 5.98 4.53
CA CYS A 104 -16.53 4.62 4.75
C CYS A 104 -15.09 4.58 5.24
N TRP A 105 -14.87 3.78 6.28
CA TRP A 105 -13.56 3.50 6.85
C TRP A 105 -13.36 1.99 6.88
N LEU A 106 -12.35 1.49 6.17
CA LEU A 106 -12.19 0.07 5.90
C LEU A 106 -10.80 -0.41 6.30
N ASN A 107 -10.76 -1.63 6.83
CA ASN A 107 -9.57 -2.44 6.88
C ASN A 107 -9.39 -3.15 5.54
N ILE A 108 -8.26 -2.88 4.88
CA ILE A 108 -7.97 -3.37 3.53
C ILE A 108 -6.79 -4.33 3.60
N LYS A 109 -6.97 -5.52 3.04
CA LYS A 109 -5.91 -6.50 2.82
C LYS A 109 -5.71 -6.73 1.33
N LEU A 110 -4.52 -6.45 0.83
CA LEU A 110 -4.16 -6.73 -0.57
C LEU A 110 -3.93 -8.22 -0.79
N LEU A 111 -4.54 -8.78 -1.84
CA LEU A 111 -4.46 -10.19 -2.19
C LEU A 111 -3.60 -10.48 -3.43
N GLY A 112 -3.26 -9.46 -4.23
CA GLY A 112 -2.49 -9.59 -5.47
C GLY A 112 -3.23 -9.05 -6.69
N PHE A 113 -2.94 -9.58 -7.87
CA PHE A 113 -3.64 -9.26 -9.10
C PHE A 113 -4.61 -10.37 -9.54
N ALA A 114 -5.69 -9.96 -10.20
CA ALA A 114 -6.47 -10.84 -11.06
C ALA A 114 -5.77 -11.05 -12.41
N SER A 115 -6.23 -12.04 -13.18
CA SER A 115 -5.68 -12.35 -14.51
C SER A 115 -5.85 -11.23 -15.54
N ASP A 116 -6.70 -10.25 -15.26
CA ASP A 116 -6.91 -9.06 -16.07
C ASP A 116 -6.32 -7.79 -15.46
N ASN A 117 -5.29 -7.95 -14.62
CA ASN A 117 -4.50 -6.88 -14.01
C ASN A 117 -5.26 -5.95 -13.05
N ARG A 118 -6.49 -6.28 -12.66
CA ARG A 118 -7.18 -5.60 -11.56
C ARG A 118 -6.59 -6.02 -10.22
N VAL A 119 -6.53 -5.08 -9.28
CA VAL A 119 -6.05 -5.36 -7.92
C VAL A 119 -7.14 -6.10 -7.16
N ALA A 120 -6.80 -7.26 -6.61
CA ALA A 120 -7.68 -8.00 -5.71
C ALA A 120 -7.42 -7.60 -4.26
N SER A 121 -8.49 -7.28 -3.54
CA SER A 121 -8.44 -6.95 -2.12
C SER A 121 -9.54 -7.65 -1.33
N GLU A 122 -9.31 -7.76 -0.03
CA GLU A 122 -10.33 -8.09 0.96
C GLU A 122 -10.56 -6.83 1.81
N ALA A 123 -11.83 -6.50 2.04
CA ALA A 123 -12.23 -5.33 2.81
C ALA A 123 -13.24 -5.72 3.89
N GLU A 124 -13.13 -5.10 5.05
CA GLU A 124 -14.10 -5.14 6.14
C GLU A 124 -14.18 -3.76 6.81
N ASP A 125 -15.30 -3.45 7.46
CA ASP A 125 -15.46 -2.18 8.15
C ASP A 125 -14.45 -2.05 9.30
N GLU A 126 -13.83 -0.87 9.43
CA GLU A 126 -13.03 -0.51 10.59
C GLU A 126 -13.98 -0.20 11.76
N MET A 127 -14.21 -1.21 12.59
CA MET A 127 -15.17 -1.16 13.70
C MET A 127 -14.87 -0.03 14.70
N MET A 128 -13.60 0.32 14.90
CA MET A 128 -13.21 1.38 15.83
C MET A 128 -13.64 2.78 15.35
N LEU A 129 -13.91 2.94 14.05
CA LEU A 129 -14.35 4.19 13.45
C LEU A 129 -15.87 4.22 13.19
N GLY A 130 -16.61 3.19 13.63
CA GLY A 130 -18.08 3.14 13.56
C GLY A 130 -18.65 3.11 12.13
N SER A 131 -17.85 2.73 11.13
CA SER A 131 -18.31 2.61 9.75
C SER A 131 -19.21 1.37 9.58
N THR A 132 -20.21 1.50 8.70
CA THR A 132 -21.16 0.41 8.35
C THR A 132 -21.33 0.33 6.83
N CYS A 133 -20.22 0.21 6.11
CA CYS A 133 -20.20 0.16 4.66
C CYS A 133 -20.26 -1.27 4.10
N LEU A 134 -19.93 -2.26 4.92
CA LEU A 134 -19.89 -3.67 4.60
C LEU A 134 -20.53 -4.50 5.72
N GLU A 135 -21.60 -5.24 5.38
CA GLU A 135 -22.24 -6.16 6.35
C GLU A 135 -21.28 -7.24 6.89
N LYS A 136 -20.30 -7.62 6.08
CA LYS A 136 -19.28 -8.60 6.40
C LYS A 136 -18.04 -8.39 5.54
N LYS A 137 -16.92 -8.97 5.99
CA LYS A 137 -15.72 -9.12 5.19
C LYS A 137 -16.03 -9.67 3.80
N SER A 138 -15.58 -8.96 2.78
CA SER A 138 -15.86 -9.28 1.37
C SER A 138 -14.66 -8.95 0.49
N ARG A 139 -14.61 -9.57 -0.69
CA ARG A 139 -13.50 -9.42 -1.63
C ARG A 139 -13.92 -8.62 -2.85
N TRP A 140 -12.99 -7.84 -3.38
CA TRP A 140 -13.24 -6.87 -4.43
C TRP A 140 -12.10 -6.83 -5.45
N LEU A 141 -12.44 -6.49 -6.68
CA LEU A 141 -11.50 -6.07 -7.72
C LEU A 141 -11.56 -4.56 -7.85
N VAL A 142 -10.38 -3.97 -7.92
CA VAL A 142 -10.16 -2.54 -8.04
C VAL A 142 -9.38 -2.28 -9.30
N GLU A 143 -9.85 -1.35 -10.13
CA GLU A 143 -9.06 -0.89 -11.26
C GLU A 143 -7.82 -0.13 -10.76
N PRO A 144 -6.61 -0.42 -11.26
CA PRO A 144 -5.38 0.23 -10.80
C PRO A 144 -5.39 1.75 -10.89
N MET A 145 -6.02 2.31 -11.93
CA MET A 145 -6.12 3.76 -12.13
C MET A 145 -7.15 4.44 -11.21
N GLY A 146 -7.89 3.67 -10.41
CA GLY A 146 -9.00 4.16 -9.62
C GLY A 146 -10.22 4.45 -10.50
N GLY A 147 -11.40 4.00 -10.07
CA GLY A 147 -12.63 4.32 -10.79
C GLY A 147 -13.76 3.33 -10.55
N TYR A 148 -13.43 2.04 -10.45
CA TYR A 148 -14.44 0.99 -10.32
C TYR A 148 -14.05 -0.06 -9.27
N LEU A 149 -15.06 -0.45 -8.50
CA LEU A 149 -15.05 -1.56 -7.55
C LEU A 149 -16.01 -2.63 -8.05
N MET A 150 -15.56 -3.88 -8.07
CA MET A 150 -16.41 -5.02 -8.42
C MET A 150 -16.30 -6.11 -7.36
N PRO A 151 -17.41 -6.62 -6.81
CA PRO A 151 -17.35 -7.72 -5.85
C PRO A 151 -16.87 -8.99 -6.56
N ILE A 152 -16.05 -9.79 -5.89
CA ILE A 152 -15.69 -11.13 -6.38
C ILE A 152 -16.31 -12.24 -5.52
N PRO A 153 -16.77 -13.33 -6.17
CA PRO A 153 -17.30 -14.47 -5.44
C PRO A 153 -16.17 -15.21 -4.70
N LYS A 154 -16.54 -15.96 -3.66
CA LYS A 154 -15.57 -16.60 -2.74
C LYS A 154 -14.68 -17.64 -3.42
N ASP A 155 -15.18 -18.27 -4.47
CA ASP A 155 -14.52 -19.29 -5.29
C ASP A 155 -13.66 -18.70 -6.42
N TYR A 156 -13.61 -17.37 -6.54
CA TYR A 156 -12.72 -16.71 -7.50
C TYR A 156 -11.26 -17.08 -7.21
N LYS A 157 -10.59 -17.65 -8.22
CA LYS A 157 -9.20 -18.06 -8.11
C LYS A 157 -8.29 -16.86 -8.35
N LEU A 158 -7.62 -16.43 -7.28
CA LEU A 158 -6.51 -15.49 -7.37
C LEU A 158 -5.24 -16.27 -7.71
N SER A 159 -4.46 -15.70 -8.63
CA SER A 159 -3.13 -16.20 -8.98
C SER A 159 -2.13 -15.16 -8.52
N SER A 160 -1.05 -15.58 -7.87
CA SER A 160 0.12 -14.72 -7.69
C SER A 160 1.08 -14.96 -8.84
N TYR A 161 1.54 -13.88 -9.46
CA TYR A 161 2.43 -13.94 -10.62
C TYR A 161 3.87 -13.57 -10.25
N GLY A 162 4.06 -12.81 -9.18
CA GLY A 162 5.37 -12.53 -8.59
C GLY A 162 5.91 -13.70 -7.77
N LYS A 163 7.24 -13.79 -7.69
CA LYS A 163 7.94 -14.66 -6.72
C LYS A 163 8.66 -13.77 -5.73
N LEU A 164 8.31 -13.89 -4.45
CA LEU A 164 9.07 -13.27 -3.37
C LEU A 164 10.21 -14.21 -3.01
N GLU A 165 11.45 -13.78 -3.28
CA GLU A 165 12.61 -14.47 -2.73
C GLU A 165 12.71 -14.12 -1.24
N GLN A 166 12.80 -15.14 -0.39
CA GLN A 166 13.10 -14.92 1.03
C GLN A 166 14.54 -14.41 1.13
N SER A 167 14.72 -13.26 1.76
CA SER A 167 16.04 -12.75 2.09
C SER A 167 16.82 -13.82 2.86
N ALA A 168 17.95 -14.27 2.30
CA ALA A 168 18.86 -15.16 2.99
C ALA A 168 19.40 -14.43 4.22
N HIS A 169 18.81 -14.68 5.40
CA HIS A 169 19.46 -14.38 6.67
C HIS A 169 20.71 -15.26 6.75
N LYS A 170 21.86 -14.74 6.30
CA LYS A 170 23.14 -15.25 6.75
C LYS A 170 23.21 -14.99 8.25
N LYS A 171 23.18 -16.08 9.02
CA LYS A 171 23.54 -16.12 10.44
C LYS A 171 24.94 -15.58 10.65
#